data_AF-A0A946HH49-F1
#
_entry.id   AF-A0A946HH49-F1
#
_cell.length_a   1.000
_cell.length_b   1.000
_cell.length_c   1.000
_cell.angle_alpha   90.00
_cell.angle_beta   90.00
_cell.angle_gamma   90.00
#
_symmetry.space_group_name_H-M   'P 1'
#
loop_
_entity.id
_entity.type
_entity.pdbx_description
1 polymer ?
#
loop_
_entity_poly.entity_id
_entity_poly.type
_entity_poly.pdbx_seq_one_letter_code
_entity_poly.pdbx_strand_id
1 'polypeptide(L)'
;MPNPVSFRYLKTSPEIIQLAVMLYVRFPLSLRNVEDLLHERGVDVSYESVRYWWYRFGSKFASEIKKRRAGGMQSSNWKWHLDEGHCQNKPPCL
;
A
#
# COMPACT_ATOMS: atom_id res chain seq x y z
N MET A 1 -12.08 -4.33 19.17
CA MET A 1 -10.62 -4.60 19.24
C MET A 1 -10.21 -5.38 18.01
N PRO A 2 -9.30 -4.92 17.15
CA PRO A 2 -8.94 -5.67 15.95
C PRO A 2 -8.07 -6.88 16.33
N ASN A 3 -8.60 -8.08 16.11
CA ASN A 3 -7.96 -9.38 16.39
C ASN A 3 -6.50 -9.41 15.91
N PRO A 4 -5.53 -9.86 16.74
CA PRO A 4 -4.14 -9.96 16.31
C PRO A 4 -4.05 -10.93 15.13
N VAL A 5 -3.34 -10.50 14.10
CA VAL A 5 -3.13 -11.27 12.89
C VAL A 5 -2.32 -12.51 13.28
N SER A 6 -2.93 -13.70 13.23
CA SER A 6 -2.26 -14.93 13.64
C SER A 6 -1.31 -15.38 12.54
N PHE A 7 -0.03 -15.01 12.67
CA PHE A 7 1.07 -15.47 11.80
C PHE A 7 1.56 -16.89 12.15
N ARG A 8 0.90 -17.59 13.09
CA ARG A 8 1.37 -18.84 13.71
C ARG A 8 1.55 -20.03 12.75
N TYR A 9 1.15 -19.90 11.49
CA TYR A 9 1.20 -20.97 10.48
C TYR A 9 2.06 -20.61 9.25
N LEU A 10 2.61 -19.40 9.22
CA LEU A 10 3.48 -18.96 8.13
C LEU A 10 4.92 -19.20 8.58
N LYS A 11 5.64 -20.07 7.86
CA LYS A 11 7.09 -20.24 8.02
C LYS A 11 7.87 -18.96 7.68
N THR A 12 7.24 -18.05 6.95
CA THR A 12 7.81 -16.74 6.58
C THR A 12 7.60 -15.71 7.68
N SER A 13 8.65 -14.94 7.98
CA SER A 13 8.58 -13.85 8.96
C SER A 13 7.48 -12.85 8.56
N PRO A 14 6.66 -12.35 9.51
CA PRO A 14 5.65 -11.33 9.24
C PRO A 14 6.22 -10.08 8.57
N GLU A 15 7.49 -9.77 8.79
CA GLU A 15 8.20 -8.65 8.17
C GLU A 15 8.31 -8.81 6.64
N ILE A 16 8.55 -10.03 6.16
CA ILE A 16 8.61 -10.37 4.73
C ILE A 16 7.24 -10.16 4.09
N ILE A 17 6.18 -10.62 4.76
CA ILE A 17 4.80 -10.49 4.31
C ILE A 17 4.40 -9.01 4.23
N GLN A 18 4.78 -8.23 5.25
CA GLN A 18 4.56 -6.79 5.28
C GLN A 18 5.29 -6.09 4.13
N LEU A 19 6.54 -6.46 3.87
CA LEU A 19 7.33 -5.88 2.80
C LEU A 19 6.73 -6.19 1.42
N ALA A 20 6.39 -7.45 1.16
CA ALA A 20 5.82 -7.89 -0.11
C ALA A 20 4.50 -7.17 -0.42
N VAL A 21 3.59 -7.12 0.56
CA VAL A 21 2.29 -6.45 0.41
C VAL A 21 2.47 -4.94 0.28
N MET A 22 3.39 -4.31 1.03
CA MET A 22 3.67 -2.88 0.88
C MET A 22 4.27 -2.53 -0.47
N LEU A 23 5.19 -3.34 -1.01
CA LEU A 23 5.77 -3.12 -2.34
C LEU A 23 4.68 -3.15 -3.42
N TYR A 24 3.78 -4.12 -3.35
CA TYR A 24 2.65 -4.24 -4.28
C TYR A 24 1.65 -3.08 -4.21
N VAL A 25 1.38 -2.53 -3.01
CA VAL A 25 0.42 -1.42 -2.83
C VAL A 25 1.04 -0.05 -3.11
N ARG A 26 2.31 0.13 -2.75
CA ARG A 26 2.99 1.43 -2.79
C ARG A 26 3.57 1.73 -4.17
N PHE A 27 3.99 0.69 -4.90
CA PHE A 27 4.47 0.80 -6.25
C PHE A 27 3.59 -0.08 -7.16
N PRO A 28 3.20 0.40 -8.36
CA PRO A 28 2.47 -0.41 -9.33
C PRO A 28 3.39 -1.45 -9.98
N LEU A 29 4.05 -2.28 -9.17
CA LEU A 29 4.97 -3.32 -9.60
C LEU A 29 4.20 -4.56 -10.04
N SER A 30 4.72 -5.22 -11.07
CA SER A 30 4.24 -6.54 -11.44
C SER A 30 4.58 -7.54 -10.34
N LEU A 31 3.79 -8.60 -10.18
CA LEU A 31 4.05 -9.63 -9.17
C LEU A 31 5.42 -10.30 -9.36
N ARG A 32 5.91 -10.40 -10.61
CA ARG A 32 7.25 -10.93 -10.92
C ARG A 32 8.36 -10.03 -10.40
N ASN A 33 8.20 -8.71 -10.49
CA ASN A 33 9.17 -7.77 -9.91
C ASN A 33 9.21 -7.89 -8.39
N VAL A 34 8.07 -8.15 -7.75
CA VAL A 34 8.01 -8.36 -6.30
C VAL A 34 8.70 -9.67 -5.90
N GLU A 35 8.49 -10.74 -6.66
CA GLU A 35 9.19 -12.02 -6.50
C GLU A 35 10.72 -11.84 -6.63
N ASP A 36 11.18 -11.16 -7.67
CA ASP A 36 12.62 -10.89 -7.89
C ASP A 36 13.25 -10.09 -6.75
N LEU A 37 12.58 -9.03 -6.27
CA LEU A 37 13.04 -8.24 -5.12
C LEU A 37 13.09 -9.03 -3.80
N LEU A 38 12.21 -10.00 -3.63
CA LEU A 38 12.24 -10.90 -2.47
C LEU A 38 13.37 -11.92 -2.63
N HIS A 39 13.58 -12.42 -3.85
CA HIS A 39 14.64 -13.34 -4.18
C HIS A 39 16.04 -12.72 -3.99
N GLU A 40 16.24 -11.46 -4.37
CA GLU A 40 17.45 -10.68 -4.06
C GLU A 40 17.74 -10.59 -2.55
N ARG A 41 16.71 -10.65 -1.70
CA ARG A 41 16.84 -10.69 -0.24
C ARG A 41 17.05 -12.09 0.32
N GLY A 42 17.20 -13.10 -0.53
CA GLY A 42 17.33 -14.50 -0.14
C GLY A 42 16.02 -15.15 0.28
N VAL A 43 14.88 -14.57 -0.14
CA VAL A 43 13.55 -15.07 0.18
C VAL A 43 12.92 -15.65 -1.09
N ASP A 44 12.94 -16.98 -1.19
CA ASP A 44 12.28 -17.71 -2.28
C ASP A 44 10.77 -17.78 -2.03
N VAL A 45 10.00 -16.93 -2.73
CA VAL A 45 8.55 -16.82 -2.58
C VAL A 45 7.91 -16.62 -3.95
N SER A 46 7.03 -17.53 -4.34
CA SER A 46 6.31 -17.43 -5.62
C SER A 46 5.25 -16.31 -5.59
N TYR A 47 5.00 -15.71 -6.75
CA TYR A 47 3.96 -14.68 -6.93
C TYR A 47 2.56 -15.06 -6.39
N GLU A 48 2.20 -16.34 -6.41
CA GLU A 48 0.93 -16.83 -5.87
C GLU A 48 0.82 -16.62 -4.36
N SER A 49 1.93 -16.78 -3.62
CA SER A 49 2.01 -16.53 -2.19
C SER A 49 1.80 -15.05 -1.88
N VAL A 50 2.40 -14.17 -2.68
CA VAL A 50 2.19 -12.71 -2.57
C VAL A 50 0.72 -12.36 -2.79
N ARG A 51 0.08 -12.97 -3.79
CA ARG A 51 -1.35 -12.78 -4.07
C ARG A 51 -2.23 -13.30 -2.93
N TYR A 52 -1.89 -14.44 -2.35
CA TYR A 52 -2.60 -14.99 -1.20
C TYR A 52 -2.49 -14.08 0.03
N TRP A 53 -1.29 -13.53 0.30
CA TRP A 53 -1.09 -12.56 1.39
C TRP A 53 -1.88 -11.27 1.16
N TRP A 54 -1.93 -10.78 -0.08
CA TRP A 54 -2.78 -9.65 -0.44
C TRP A 54 -4.26 -9.93 -0.16
N TYR A 55 -4.77 -11.08 -0.59
CA TYR A 55 -6.18 -11.44 -0.36
C TYR A 55 -6.50 -11.56 1.14
N ARG A 56 -5.58 -12.11 1.93
CA ARG A 56 -5.81 -12.40 3.35
C ARG A 56 -5.54 -11.22 4.29
N PHE A 57 -4.56 -10.39 3.97
CA PHE A 57 -4.11 -9.28 4.82
C PHE A 57 -4.37 -7.91 4.20
N GLY A 58 -4.75 -7.82 2.94
CA GLY A 58 -4.93 -6.56 2.20
C GLY A 58 -5.80 -5.55 2.94
N SER A 59 -6.91 -5.96 3.55
CA SER A 59 -7.76 -5.06 4.35
C SER A 59 -7.05 -4.50 5.58
N LYS A 60 -6.26 -5.32 6.28
CA LYS A 60 -5.46 -4.89 7.44
C LYS A 60 -4.37 -3.90 7.03
N PHE A 61 -3.64 -4.19 5.95
CA PHE A 61 -2.61 -3.30 5.42
C PHE A 61 -3.20 -2.00 4.86
N ALA A 62 -4.33 -2.06 4.16
CA ALA A 62 -5.03 -0.88 3.67
C ALA A 62 -5.48 0.02 4.83
N SER A 63 -6.03 -0.56 5.91
CA SER A 63 -6.36 0.18 7.12
C SER A 63 -5.12 0.77 7.81
N GLU A 64 -4.00 0.04 7.87
CA GLU A 64 -2.75 0.51 8.47
C GLU A 64 -2.13 1.66 7.66
N ILE A 65 -2.08 1.54 6.33
CA ILE A 65 -1.61 2.60 5.42
C ILE A 65 -2.52 3.83 5.53
N LYS A 66 -3.85 3.64 5.56
CA LYS A 66 -4.81 4.75 5.74
C LYS A 66 -4.62 5.41 7.10
N LYS A 67 -4.37 4.65 8.17
CA LYS A 67 -4.11 5.16 9.51
C LYS A 67 -2.80 5.92 9.59
N ARG A 68 -1.72 5.46 8.94
CA ARG A 68 -0.45 6.20 8.85
C ARG A 68 -0.59 7.50 8.07
N ARG A 69 -1.33 7.49 6.94
CA ARG A 69 -1.63 8.71 6.18
C ARG A 69 -2.48 9.69 6.99
N ALA A 70 -3.53 9.21 7.65
CA ALA A 70 -4.39 10.04 8.49
C ALA A 70 -3.68 10.55 9.75
N GLY A 71 -2.85 9.72 10.40
CA GLY A 71 -2.06 10.10 11.57
C GLY A 71 -0.98 11.12 11.27
N GLY A 72 -0.33 11.02 10.09
CA GLY A 72 0.55 12.08 9.59
C GLY A 72 -0.21 13.37 9.26
N MET A 73 -1.49 13.27 8.90
CA MET A 73 -2.37 14.41 8.65
C MET A 73 -2.85 15.09 9.95
N GLN A 74 -2.98 14.35 11.06
CA GLN A 74 -3.54 14.89 12.30
C GLN A 74 -2.56 15.76 13.10
N SER A 75 -1.27 15.78 12.77
CA SER A 75 -0.27 16.59 13.47
C SER A 75 -0.06 17.99 12.90
N SER A 76 -0.75 18.37 11.83
CA SER A 76 -0.53 19.70 11.27
C SER A 76 -1.78 20.19 10.56
N ASN A 77 -2.17 21.41 10.93
CA ASN A 77 -3.26 22.25 10.42
C ASN A 77 -3.17 22.53 8.90
N TRP A 78 -2.82 21.55 8.06
CA TRP A 78 -2.87 21.67 6.61
C TRP A 78 -4.30 21.43 6.16
N LYS A 79 -5.06 22.51 6.25
CA LYS A 79 -6.27 22.72 5.47
C LYS A 79 -5.87 22.57 4.00
N TRP A 80 -6.17 21.42 3.41
CA TRP A 80 -6.00 21.23 1.96
C TRP A 80 -6.92 22.22 1.27
N HIS A 81 -6.35 23.33 0.80
CA HIS A 81 -7.00 24.16 -0.20
C HIS A 81 -6.83 23.40 -1.52
N LEU A 82 -7.89 22.67 -1.91
CA LEU A 82 -8.09 22.27 -3.28
C LEU A 82 -8.28 23.59 -4.04
N ASP A 83 -7.23 24.12 -4.66
CA ASP A 83 -7.38 25.24 -5.58
C ASP A 83 -8.11 24.69 -6.80
N GLU A 84 -9.42 24.87 -6.82
CA GLU A 84 -10.23 24.66 -8.00
C GLU A 84 -9.87 25.77 -8.98
N GLY A 85 -8.76 25.58 -9.70
CA GLY A 85 -8.37 26.40 -10.83
C GLY A 85 -9.42 26.27 -11.92
N HIS A 86 -10.47 27.08 -11.83
CA HIS A 86 -11.48 27.21 -12.86
C HIS A 86 -10.82 27.82 -14.09
N CYS A 87 -10.37 26.98 -15.03
CA CYS A 87 -9.96 27.41 -16.36
C CYS A 87 -11.20 27.93 -17.10
N GLN A 88 -11.57 29.19 -16.85
CA GLN A 88 -12.48 29.93 -17.71
C GLN A 88 -11.73 30.31 -18.99
N ASN A 89 -11.57 29.35 -19.90
CA ASN A 89 -11.34 29.67 -21.31
C ASN A 89 -12.67 30.16 -21.89
N LYS A 90 -12.99 31.43 -21.64
CA LYS A 90 -14.03 32.15 -22.36
C LYS A 90 -13.43 32.64 -23.67
N PRO A 91 -13.86 32.14 -24.85
CA PRO A 91 -13.44 32.76 -26.10
C PRO A 91 -13.96 34.20 -26.14
N PRO A 92 -13.20 35.17 -26.67
CA PRO A 92 -13.75 36.50 -26.94
C PRO A 92 -14.84 36.35 -28.00
N CYS A 93 -16.08 36.65 -27.63
CA CYS A 93 -17.15 36.84 -28.61
C CYS A 93 -16.83 38.10 -29.42
N LEU A 94 -16.71 37.94 -30.75
CA LEU A 94 -16.91 39.00 -31.74
C LEU A 94 -18.41 39.15 -31.99
#